data_AF-A0A1G8JJJ6-F1
#
_entry.id   AF-A0A1G8JJJ6-F1
#
_cell.length_a   1.000
_cell.length_b   1.000
_cell.length_c   1.000
_cell.angle_alpha   90.00
_cell.angle_beta   90.00
_cell.angle_gamma   90.00
#
_symmetry.space_group_name_H-M   'P 1'
#
loop_
_entity.id
_entity.type
_entity.pdbx_description
1 polymer ?
#
loop_
_entity_poly.entity_id
_entity_poly.type
_entity_poly.pdbx_seq_one_letter_code
_entity_poly.pdbx_strand_id
1 'polypeptide(L)'
;MEILELKKLKEEKQITNEKLSELSGVSYSTITKIFSGATKRPRADKLLAIENAIRDFINDESGALDLSVFAKKKYNTVEDWLNLPDDRRAELIDGVFYDMAEPTIWHQRVAGLVYFEAIKYVREKGGNCLPLIAPVGVQLDKDDKTVVEPDVVIVCDPDKVKDRVIYGAPDWVLEVVSPSSKTKDYIVKLGKYQNAGVREYWIIDRKQERVTVYSHLDDSENMEVKIYGFSEPVPVGIYDDLILDLSEIQRY
;
A
#
# COMPACT_ATOMS: atom_id res chain seq x y z
N MET A 1 8.59 -0.36 17.23
CA MET A 1 9.77 -0.37 18.13
C MET A 1 10.23 -1.80 18.38
N GLU A 2 11.51 -2.01 18.68
CA GLU A 2 11.96 -3.34 19.13
C GLU A 2 11.51 -3.63 20.57
N ILE A 3 11.36 -4.90 20.95
CA ILE A 3 10.89 -5.29 22.30
C ILE A 3 11.82 -4.77 23.40
N LEU A 4 13.13 -4.73 23.14
CA LEU A 4 14.12 -4.21 24.09
C LEU A 4 13.89 -2.71 24.36
N GLU A 5 13.51 -1.96 23.33
CA GLU A 5 13.21 -0.53 23.41
C GLU A 5 11.91 -0.28 24.18
N LEU A 6 10.87 -1.07 23.90
CA LEU A 6 9.60 -1.01 24.65
C LEU A 6 9.81 -1.34 26.14
N LYS A 7 10.69 -2.31 26.44
CA LYS A 7 11.02 -2.69 27.82
C LYS A 7 11.72 -1.54 28.56
N LYS A 8 12.68 -0.89 27.89
CA LYS A 8 13.39 0.27 28.43
C LYS A 8 12.44 1.42 28.74
N LEU A 9 11.56 1.79 27.81
CA LEU A 9 10.58 2.86 28.03
C LEU A 9 9.61 2.55 29.17
N LYS A 10 9.14 1.30 29.24
CA LYS A 10 8.26 0.83 30.31
C LYS A 10 8.94 0.97 31.68
N GLU A 11 10.22 0.64 31.79
CA GLU A 11 11.00 0.77 33.03
C GLU A 11 11.27 2.25 33.37
N GLU A 12 11.70 3.07 32.40
CA GLU A 12 11.98 4.50 32.56
C GLU A 12 10.75 5.29 33.02
N LYS A 13 9.57 4.96 32.48
CA LYS A 13 8.30 5.61 32.76
C LYS A 13 7.48 4.90 33.84
N GLN A 14 8.08 3.89 34.49
CA GLN A 14 7.47 3.13 35.59
C GLN A 14 6.08 2.56 35.27
N ILE A 15 5.84 2.21 34.00
CA ILE A 15 4.55 1.69 33.54
C ILE A 15 4.43 0.22 33.95
N THR A 16 3.38 -0.12 34.69
CA THR A 16 3.15 -1.51 35.14
C THR A 16 2.56 -2.37 34.02
N ASN A 17 2.69 -3.69 34.14
CA ASN A 17 2.07 -4.61 33.16
C ASN A 17 0.55 -4.56 33.23
N GLU A 18 0.01 -4.32 34.43
CA GLU A 18 -1.41 -4.10 34.70
C GLU A 18 -1.91 -2.87 33.94
N LYS A 19 -1.17 -1.75 34.04
CA LYS A 19 -1.54 -0.51 33.36
C LYS A 19 -1.47 -0.65 31.84
N LEU A 20 -0.44 -1.33 31.32
CA LEU A 20 -0.38 -1.63 29.89
C LEU A 20 -1.50 -2.54 29.43
N SER A 21 -1.96 -3.47 30.27
CA SER A 21 -3.07 -4.35 29.93
C SER A 21 -4.37 -3.57 29.75
N GLU A 22 -4.63 -2.63 30.66
CA GLU A 22 -5.77 -1.73 30.61
C GLU A 22 -5.74 -0.85 29.34
N LEU A 23 -4.59 -0.20 29.06
CA LEU A 23 -4.46 0.76 27.96
C LEU A 23 -4.42 0.12 26.56
N SER A 24 -3.78 -1.03 26.42
CA SER A 24 -3.59 -1.68 25.11
C SER A 24 -4.71 -2.66 24.72
N GLY A 25 -5.57 -3.04 25.68
CA GLY A 25 -6.51 -4.15 25.51
C GLY A 25 -5.83 -5.53 25.35
N VAL A 26 -4.51 -5.61 25.53
CA VAL A 26 -3.76 -6.87 25.52
C VAL A 26 -3.78 -7.48 26.91
N SER A 27 -3.99 -8.81 27.01
CA SER A 27 -4.06 -9.46 28.33
C SER A 27 -2.76 -9.31 29.12
N TYR A 28 -2.88 -9.14 30.44
CA TYR A 28 -1.76 -9.08 31.38
C TYR A 28 -0.79 -10.26 31.20
N SER A 29 -1.33 -11.46 31.00
CA SER A 29 -0.55 -12.68 30.77
C SER A 29 0.28 -12.62 29.49
N THR A 30 -0.24 -11.99 28.43
CA THR A 30 0.45 -11.80 27.15
C THR A 30 1.59 -10.79 27.31
N ILE A 31 1.31 -9.64 27.95
CA ILE A 31 2.30 -8.59 28.21
C ILE A 31 3.47 -9.14 29.04
N THR A 32 3.16 -9.88 30.10
CA THR A 32 4.17 -10.51 30.96
C THR A 32 5.06 -11.47 30.18
N LYS A 33 4.47 -12.31 29.31
CA LYS A 33 5.23 -13.25 28.45
C LYS A 33 6.08 -12.55 27.40
N ILE A 34 5.68 -11.38 26.91
CA ILE A 34 6.45 -10.58 25.95
C ILE A 34 7.68 -9.98 26.65
N PHE A 35 7.50 -9.26 27.76
CA PHE A 35 8.59 -8.54 28.43
C PHE A 35 9.56 -9.45 29.22
N SER A 36 9.13 -10.65 29.59
CA SER A 36 10.00 -11.70 30.16
C SER A 36 10.81 -12.46 29.10
N GLY A 37 10.53 -12.25 27.81
CA GLY A 37 11.19 -13.00 26.73
C GLY A 37 10.67 -14.43 26.54
N ALA A 38 9.65 -14.86 27.30
CA ALA A 38 9.02 -16.18 27.13
C ALA A 38 8.35 -16.33 25.75
N THR A 39 7.94 -15.22 25.13
CA THR A 39 7.44 -15.19 23.74
C THR A 39 8.55 -14.77 22.79
N LYS A 40 9.20 -15.74 22.13
CA LYS A 40 10.30 -15.48 21.19
C LYS A 40 9.88 -14.65 19.95
N ARG A 41 8.62 -14.76 19.53
CA ARG A 41 8.04 -14.02 18.40
C ARG A 41 6.60 -13.61 18.72
N PRO A 42 6.41 -12.45 19.37
CA PRO A 42 5.06 -11.96 19.65
C PRO A 42 4.32 -11.61 18.36
N ARG A 43 2.98 -11.69 18.40
CA ARG A 43 2.18 -11.26 17.26
C ARG A 43 2.29 -9.75 17.06
N ALA A 44 2.37 -9.33 15.80
CA ALA A 44 2.62 -7.93 15.44
C ALA A 44 1.52 -6.97 15.92
N ASP A 45 0.26 -7.40 15.86
CA ASP A 45 -0.90 -6.63 16.36
C ASP A 45 -0.79 -6.32 17.87
N LYS A 46 -0.33 -7.31 18.65
CA LYS A 46 -0.16 -7.15 20.10
C LYS A 46 1.03 -6.26 20.45
N LEU A 47 2.12 -6.34 19.69
CA LEU A 47 3.25 -5.42 19.86
C LEU A 47 2.85 -3.99 19.53
N LEU A 48 2.12 -3.78 18.44
CA LEU A 48 1.64 -2.47 18.04
C LEU A 48 0.68 -1.86 19.08
N ALA A 49 -0.24 -2.67 19.61
CA ALA A 49 -1.16 -2.23 20.66
C ALA A 49 -0.41 -1.82 21.95
N ILE A 50 0.62 -2.57 22.35
CA ILE A 50 1.46 -2.22 23.51
C ILE A 50 2.29 -0.95 23.22
N GLU A 51 2.83 -0.82 22.01
CA GLU A 51 3.60 0.35 21.59
C GLU A 51 2.75 1.63 21.63
N ASN A 52 1.52 1.58 21.12
CA ASN A 52 0.60 2.72 21.17
C ASN A 52 0.22 3.08 22.61
N ALA A 53 -0.11 2.08 23.44
CA ALA A 53 -0.44 2.30 24.85
C ALA A 53 0.69 2.95 25.65
N ILE A 54 1.95 2.56 25.40
CA ILE A 54 3.13 3.20 26.03
C ILE A 54 3.23 4.66 25.58
N ARG A 55 3.01 4.94 24.30
CA ARG A 55 3.09 6.31 23.76
C ARG A 55 2.01 7.22 24.33
N ASP A 56 0.78 6.73 24.37
CA ASP A 56 -0.36 7.51 24.88
C ASP A 56 -0.15 7.83 26.37
N PHE A 57 0.32 6.85 27.16
CA PHE A 57 0.67 7.08 28.57
C PHE A 57 1.74 8.15 28.76
N ILE A 58 2.79 8.15 27.93
CA ILE A 58 3.86 9.15 28.00
C ILE A 58 3.35 10.55 27.64
N ASN A 59 2.44 10.64 26.67
CA ASN A 59 1.85 11.91 26.23
C ASN A 59 0.91 12.50 27.30
N ASP A 60 0.20 11.66 28.04
CA ASP A 60 -0.74 12.10 29.09
C ASP A 60 -0.05 12.55 30.39
N GLU A 61 1.09 11.96 30.78
CA GLU A 61 1.82 12.36 32.00
C GLU A 61 2.58 13.69 31.88
N SER A 62 2.88 14.14 30.66
CA SER A 62 3.80 15.25 30.40
C SER A 62 3.12 16.61 30.22
N GLY A 63 1.97 16.84 30.89
CA GLY A 63 1.20 18.09 30.83
C GLY A 63 2.08 19.35 30.71
N ALA A 64 2.03 19.98 29.53
CA ALA A 64 2.97 20.97 28.97
C ALA A 64 4.09 20.37 28.08
N LEU A 65 3.72 20.12 26.82
CA LEU A 65 4.47 20.31 25.57
C LEU A 65 6.00 20.60 25.70
N ASP A 66 6.80 19.63 26.16
CA ASP A 66 8.25 19.66 25.95
C ASP A 66 8.55 19.23 24.51
N LEU A 67 8.37 20.18 23.58
CA LEU A 67 8.65 20.08 22.14
C LEU A 67 10.11 19.71 21.80
N SER A 68 11.02 19.62 22.78
CA SER A 68 12.44 19.36 22.54
C SER A 68 12.85 17.90 22.70
N VAL A 69 12.05 17.09 23.41
CA VAL A 69 12.22 15.63 23.47
C VAL A 69 11.42 14.92 22.36
N PHE A 70 10.47 15.63 21.74
CA PHE A 70 9.96 15.30 20.42
C PHE A 70 10.97 15.72 19.35
N ALA A 71 11.96 14.86 19.08
CA ALA A 71 12.16 14.56 17.67
C ALA A 71 10.81 13.96 17.22
N LYS A 72 9.89 14.81 16.71
CA LYS A 72 8.72 14.36 15.97
C LYS A 72 9.20 13.20 15.12
N LYS A 73 8.57 12.03 15.20
CA LYS A 73 8.71 11.06 14.12
C LYS A 73 8.31 11.87 12.88
N LYS A 74 9.30 12.30 12.09
CA LYS A 74 9.07 13.20 10.97
C LYS A 74 8.34 12.33 9.96
N TYR A 75 7.03 12.36 10.01
CA TYR A 75 6.21 11.79 8.95
C TYR A 75 6.56 12.57 7.71
N ASN A 76 6.93 11.83 6.67
CA ASN A 76 7.25 12.42 5.40
C ASN A 76 5.94 12.86 4.75
N THR A 77 6.02 13.95 4.01
CA THR A 77 4.90 14.54 3.30
C THR A 77 5.04 14.27 1.80
N VAL A 78 3.98 14.54 1.04
CA VAL A 78 4.04 14.60 -0.43
C VAL A 78 5.15 15.55 -0.90
N GLU A 79 5.38 16.66 -0.18
CA GLU A 79 6.48 17.57 -0.48
C GLU A 79 7.86 16.91 -0.26
N ASP A 80 8.03 16.13 0.81
CA ASP A 80 9.26 15.35 0.99
C ASP A 80 9.43 14.30 -0.14
N TRP A 81 8.33 13.71 -0.65
CA TRP A 81 8.35 12.77 -1.78
C TRP A 81 8.73 13.46 -3.10
N LEU A 82 8.16 14.63 -3.38
CA LEU A 82 8.46 15.42 -4.58
C LEU A 82 9.92 15.88 -4.64
N ASN A 83 10.57 16.01 -3.49
CA ASN A 83 11.97 16.41 -3.33
C ASN A 83 12.93 15.22 -3.14
N LEU A 84 12.48 13.98 -3.39
CA LEU A 84 13.39 12.84 -3.43
C LEU A 84 14.47 13.05 -4.50
N PRO A 85 15.72 12.63 -4.24
CA PRO A 85 16.76 12.57 -5.26
C PRO A 85 16.31 11.72 -6.47
N ASP A 86 16.69 12.12 -7.68
CA ASP A 86 16.30 11.44 -8.92
C ASP A 86 16.70 9.95 -8.97
N ASP A 87 17.74 9.56 -8.23
CA ASP A 87 18.23 8.19 -8.13
C ASP A 87 17.52 7.35 -7.03
N ARG A 88 16.58 7.95 -6.29
CA ARG A 88 15.81 7.27 -5.25
C ARG A 88 14.35 7.15 -5.63
N ARG A 89 13.91 5.91 -5.87
CA ARG A 89 12.50 5.58 -6.04
C ARG A 89 11.90 5.02 -4.75
N ALA A 90 10.83 5.66 -4.28
CA ALA A 90 10.12 5.23 -3.10
C ALA A 90 8.63 5.60 -3.20
N GLU A 91 7.78 4.79 -2.59
CA GLU A 91 6.39 5.14 -2.35
C GLU A 91 6.28 5.82 -0.99
N LEU A 92 5.34 6.74 -0.84
CA LEU A 92 4.94 7.32 0.43
C LEU A 92 3.59 6.70 0.82
N ILE A 93 3.49 5.99 1.94
CA ILE A 93 2.22 5.43 2.40
C ILE A 93 2.04 5.78 3.87
N ASP A 94 0.98 6.51 4.19
CA ASP A 94 0.67 6.98 5.55
C ASP A 94 1.86 7.71 6.22
N GLY A 95 2.58 8.51 5.43
CA GLY A 95 3.73 9.30 5.88
C GLY A 95 5.04 8.52 6.02
N VAL A 96 5.08 7.26 5.56
CA VAL A 96 6.26 6.39 5.61
C VAL A 96 6.77 6.12 4.19
N PHE A 97 8.08 6.32 3.96
CA PHE A 97 8.71 5.95 2.71
C PHE A 97 8.95 4.43 2.64
N TYR A 98 8.64 3.86 1.48
CA TYR A 98 8.93 2.48 1.11
C TYR A 98 9.78 2.48 -0.16
N ASP A 99 11.08 2.22 -0.01
CA ASP A 99 11.98 2.17 -1.16
C ASP A 99 11.55 1.05 -2.13
N MET A 100 11.67 1.34 -3.42
CA MET A 100 11.31 0.43 -4.50
C MET A 100 12.56 -0.24 -5.05
N ALA A 101 12.48 -1.55 -5.26
CA ALA A 101 13.51 -2.28 -5.97
C ALA A 101 13.35 -2.10 -7.47
N GLU A 102 14.46 -2.18 -8.20
CA GLU A 102 14.41 -2.21 -9.66
C GLU A 102 13.57 -3.38 -10.18
N PRO A 103 12.65 -3.15 -11.13
CA PRO A 103 11.81 -4.19 -11.67
C PRO A 103 12.62 -5.18 -12.50
N THR A 104 12.18 -6.45 -12.51
CA THR A 104 12.77 -7.47 -13.37
C THR A 104 12.34 -7.29 -14.83
N ILE A 105 13.05 -7.90 -15.78
CA ILE A 105 12.66 -7.90 -17.21
C ILE A 105 11.25 -8.50 -17.41
N TRP A 106 10.92 -9.56 -16.68
CA TRP A 106 9.58 -10.16 -16.75
C TRP A 106 8.51 -9.18 -16.28
N HIS A 107 8.76 -8.48 -15.17
CA HIS A 107 7.88 -7.44 -14.64
C HIS A 107 7.64 -6.33 -15.67
N GLN A 108 8.72 -5.78 -16.23
CA GLN A 108 8.64 -4.73 -17.25
C GLN A 108 7.85 -5.15 -18.48
N ARG A 109 8.02 -6.40 -18.91
CA ARG A 109 7.28 -6.90 -20.07
C ARG A 109 5.79 -7.05 -19.79
N VAL A 110 5.41 -7.58 -18.63
CA VAL A 110 4.00 -7.73 -18.26
C VAL A 110 3.32 -6.37 -18.21
N ALA A 111 3.92 -5.41 -17.50
CA ALA A 111 3.39 -4.05 -17.41
C ALA A 111 3.31 -3.39 -18.81
N GLY A 112 4.36 -3.55 -19.63
CA GLY A 112 4.41 -3.03 -20.99
C GLY A 112 3.34 -3.59 -21.93
N LEU A 113 3.09 -4.92 -21.87
CA LEU A 113 2.04 -5.57 -22.64
C LEU A 113 0.66 -5.04 -22.26
N VAL A 114 0.35 -5.03 -20.97
CA VAL A 114 -0.96 -4.58 -20.46
C VAL A 114 -1.19 -3.11 -20.82
N TYR A 115 -0.18 -2.27 -20.63
CA TYR A 115 -0.22 -0.86 -21.03
C TYR A 115 -0.46 -0.69 -22.54
N PHE A 116 0.23 -1.47 -23.37
CA PHE A 116 0.08 -1.40 -24.82
C PHE A 116 -1.36 -1.72 -25.26
N GLU A 117 -1.94 -2.81 -24.76
CA GLU A 117 -3.32 -3.18 -25.09
C GLU A 117 -4.32 -2.14 -24.57
N ALA A 118 -4.12 -1.59 -23.36
CA ALA A 118 -4.96 -0.53 -22.82
C ALA A 118 -4.93 0.75 -23.69
N ILE A 119 -3.75 1.20 -24.11
CA ILE A 119 -3.63 2.36 -25.01
C ILE A 119 -4.28 2.11 -26.35
N LYS A 120 -4.04 0.93 -26.94
CA LYS A 120 -4.62 0.56 -28.22
C LYS A 120 -6.14 0.62 -28.15
N TYR A 121 -6.74 0.00 -27.14
CA TYR A 121 -8.17 0.01 -26.92
C TYR A 121 -8.75 1.43 -26.77
N VAL A 122 -8.16 2.24 -25.89
CA VAL A 122 -8.61 3.63 -25.66
C VAL A 122 -8.54 4.47 -26.95
N ARG A 123 -7.50 4.29 -27.77
CA ARG A 123 -7.37 4.99 -29.06
C ARG A 123 -8.42 4.55 -30.08
N GLU A 124 -8.74 3.26 -30.12
CA GLU A 124 -9.72 2.69 -31.06
C GLU A 124 -11.16 3.07 -30.70
N LYS A 125 -11.50 3.07 -29.40
CA LYS A 125 -12.85 3.42 -28.92
C LYS A 125 -13.08 4.91 -28.78
N GLY A 126 -12.01 5.69 -28.60
CA GLY A 126 -12.09 7.09 -28.21
C GLY A 126 -12.51 7.24 -26.74
N GLY A 127 -12.65 8.50 -26.29
CA GLY A 127 -12.98 8.84 -24.90
C GLY A 127 -11.84 9.58 -24.20
N ASN A 128 -12.03 9.82 -22.90
CA ASN A 128 -11.15 10.67 -22.10
C ASN A 128 -10.21 9.89 -21.18
N CYS A 129 -10.22 8.56 -21.26
CA CYS A 129 -9.34 7.73 -20.44
C CYS A 129 -7.89 7.80 -20.91
N LEU A 130 -6.98 7.82 -19.95
CA LEU A 130 -5.54 7.91 -20.14
C LEU A 130 -4.88 6.73 -19.41
N PRO A 131 -4.44 5.70 -20.15
CA PRO A 131 -3.54 4.69 -19.61
C PRO A 131 -2.14 5.28 -19.41
N LEU A 132 -1.49 4.94 -18.30
CA LEU A 132 -0.10 5.30 -17.98
C LEU A 132 0.64 4.07 -17.42
N ILE A 133 1.95 4.04 -17.62
CA ILE A 133 2.85 2.98 -17.14
C ILE A 133 3.93 3.60 -16.25
N ALA A 134 4.33 2.89 -15.19
CA ALA A 134 5.34 3.34 -14.25
C ALA A 134 6.63 3.86 -14.92
N PRO A 135 7.30 4.88 -14.34
CA PRO A 135 6.98 5.53 -13.06
C PRO A 135 5.77 6.49 -13.16
N VAL A 136 4.78 6.33 -12.27
CA VAL A 136 3.58 7.16 -12.20
C VAL A 136 3.22 7.39 -10.74
N GLY A 137 3.42 8.61 -10.22
CA GLY A 137 3.02 8.96 -8.87
C GLY A 137 1.50 9.17 -8.78
N VAL A 138 0.87 8.54 -7.79
CA VAL A 138 -0.57 8.69 -7.49
C VAL A 138 -0.73 9.17 -6.06
N GLN A 139 -1.09 10.45 -5.89
CA GLN A 139 -1.47 11.03 -4.60
C GLN A 139 -2.88 10.56 -4.22
N LEU A 140 -2.96 9.34 -3.72
CA LEU A 140 -4.15 8.49 -3.73
C LEU A 140 -5.29 9.04 -2.87
N ASP A 141 -4.98 9.38 -1.61
CA ASP A 141 -5.95 9.77 -0.59
C ASP A 141 -6.33 11.27 -0.68
N LYS A 142 -5.78 11.99 -1.68
CA LYS A 142 -5.87 13.46 -1.81
C LYS A 142 -5.35 14.22 -0.58
N ASP A 143 -4.55 13.56 0.25
CA ASP A 143 -3.90 14.09 1.44
C ASP A 143 -2.40 14.33 1.22
N ASP A 144 -1.68 14.77 2.26
CA ASP A 144 -0.24 15.02 2.19
C ASP A 144 0.62 13.81 2.58
N LYS A 145 0.07 12.58 2.65
CA LYS A 145 0.73 11.42 3.29
C LYS A 145 0.79 10.17 2.43
N THR A 146 0.08 10.10 1.31
CA THR A 146 0.10 8.91 0.45
C THR A 146 0.37 9.26 -1.00
N VAL A 147 1.52 8.80 -1.51
CA VAL A 147 1.85 8.72 -2.93
C VAL A 147 2.30 7.29 -3.25
N VAL A 148 1.54 6.57 -4.06
CA VAL A 148 1.89 5.23 -4.54
C VAL A 148 2.41 5.29 -5.97
N GLU A 149 3.22 4.31 -6.37
CA GLU A 149 3.73 4.17 -7.75
C GLU A 149 3.27 2.83 -8.35
N PRO A 150 2.01 2.72 -8.79
CA PRO A 150 1.50 1.52 -9.46
C PRO A 150 2.19 1.28 -10.82
N ASP A 151 2.21 0.01 -11.24
CA ASP A 151 2.87 -0.39 -12.48
C ASP A 151 2.14 0.07 -13.74
N VAL A 152 0.81 -0.02 -13.75
CA VAL A 152 -0.05 0.50 -14.81
C VAL A 152 -1.31 1.08 -14.19
N VAL A 153 -1.78 2.21 -14.71
CA VAL A 153 -3.04 2.83 -14.30
C VAL A 153 -3.86 3.27 -15.51
N ILE A 154 -5.16 3.40 -15.31
CA ILE A 154 -6.06 4.07 -16.25
C ILE A 154 -6.82 5.14 -15.47
N VAL A 155 -6.82 6.37 -15.99
CA VAL A 155 -7.52 7.52 -15.41
C VAL A 155 -8.47 8.12 -16.45
N CYS A 156 -9.77 8.14 -16.16
CA CYS A 156 -10.81 8.63 -17.07
C CYS A 156 -11.25 10.07 -16.81
N ASP A 157 -10.86 10.62 -15.67
CA ASP A 157 -11.04 12.03 -15.33
C ASP A 157 -9.74 12.82 -15.56
N PRO A 158 -9.64 13.62 -16.63
CA PRO A 158 -8.43 14.37 -16.94
C PRO A 158 -8.11 15.43 -15.89
N ASP A 159 -9.07 15.88 -15.08
CA ASP A 159 -8.82 16.86 -14.03
C ASP A 159 -7.95 16.29 -12.89
N LYS A 160 -7.89 14.95 -12.76
CA LYS A 160 -6.99 14.27 -11.81
C LYS A 160 -5.53 14.30 -12.27
N VAL A 161 -5.25 14.44 -13.56
CA VAL A 161 -3.89 14.37 -14.10
C VAL A 161 -3.20 15.72 -13.90
N LYS A 162 -2.23 15.76 -12.98
CA LYS A 162 -1.35 16.91 -12.74
C LYS A 162 0.04 16.62 -13.30
N ASP A 163 0.87 17.66 -13.36
CA ASP A 163 2.21 17.59 -13.97
C ASP A 163 3.05 16.41 -13.45
N ARG A 164 3.15 16.26 -12.11
CA ARG A 164 3.99 15.23 -11.48
C ARG A 164 3.23 14.05 -10.90
N VAL A 165 1.92 14.16 -10.71
CA VAL A 165 1.10 13.14 -10.02
C VAL A 165 -0.31 13.06 -10.59
N ILE A 166 -0.94 11.90 -10.43
CA ILE A 166 -2.39 11.77 -10.45
C ILE A 166 -2.91 12.14 -9.05
N TYR A 167 -3.85 13.09 -8.97
CA TYR A 167 -4.45 13.55 -7.73
C TYR A 167 -5.79 12.84 -7.46
N GLY A 168 -5.76 11.83 -6.59
CA GLY A 168 -6.88 10.95 -6.27
C GLY A 168 -6.80 9.58 -6.95
N ALA A 169 -7.81 8.74 -6.70
CA ALA A 169 -7.87 7.37 -7.23
C ALA A 169 -7.95 7.32 -8.76
N PRO A 170 -7.09 6.51 -9.41
CA PRO A 170 -7.30 6.03 -10.76
C PRO A 170 -8.56 5.18 -10.87
N ASP A 171 -9.06 5.02 -12.09
CA ASP A 171 -10.22 4.20 -12.37
C ASP A 171 -9.87 2.71 -12.36
N TRP A 172 -8.65 2.37 -12.76
CA TRP A 172 -8.12 1.01 -12.78
C TRP A 172 -6.62 1.01 -12.46
N VAL A 173 -6.15 0.01 -11.71
CA VAL A 173 -4.76 -0.12 -11.26
C VAL A 173 -4.25 -1.55 -11.47
N LEU A 174 -3.00 -1.70 -11.92
CA LEU A 174 -2.24 -2.95 -11.98
C LEU A 174 -1.01 -2.89 -11.08
N GLU A 175 -0.77 -3.98 -10.36
CA GLU A 175 0.50 -4.27 -9.71
C GLU A 175 1.02 -5.64 -10.19
N VAL A 176 2.29 -5.68 -10.61
CA VAL A 176 2.99 -6.91 -10.95
C VAL A 176 3.88 -7.27 -9.76
N VAL A 177 3.49 -8.32 -9.04
CA VAL A 177 4.09 -8.64 -7.74
C VAL A 177 5.51 -9.15 -7.89
N SER A 178 6.39 -8.55 -7.09
CA SER A 178 7.75 -9.00 -6.85
C SER A 178 7.90 -9.57 -5.42
N PRO A 179 8.98 -10.32 -5.12
CA PRO A 179 9.22 -10.79 -3.76
C PRO A 179 9.28 -9.67 -2.70
N SER A 180 9.74 -8.47 -3.08
CA SER A 180 9.87 -7.31 -2.18
C SER A 180 8.57 -6.51 -2.03
N SER A 181 7.65 -6.58 -3.00
CA SER A 181 6.39 -5.83 -2.99
C SER A 181 5.19 -6.64 -2.50
N LYS A 182 5.26 -7.98 -2.50
CA LYS A 182 4.14 -8.89 -2.22
C LYS A 182 3.24 -8.49 -1.04
N THR A 183 3.82 -8.21 0.13
CA THR A 183 3.02 -7.84 1.31
C THR A 183 2.33 -6.49 1.13
N LYS A 184 2.97 -5.52 0.48
CA LYS A 184 2.38 -4.22 0.19
C LYS A 184 1.21 -4.39 -0.77
N ASP A 185 1.42 -5.07 -1.90
CA ASP A 185 0.43 -5.16 -2.98
C ASP A 185 -0.83 -5.93 -2.55
N TYR A 186 -0.66 -7.08 -1.88
CA TYR A 186 -1.79 -7.92 -1.48
C TYR A 186 -2.55 -7.45 -0.22
N ILE A 187 -1.93 -6.62 0.63
CA ILE A 187 -2.51 -6.28 1.94
C ILE A 187 -2.67 -4.76 2.10
N VAL A 188 -1.57 -4.01 2.02
CA VAL A 188 -1.58 -2.57 2.31
C VAL A 188 -2.31 -1.81 1.21
N LYS A 189 -1.88 -2.02 -0.05
CA LYS A 189 -2.42 -1.32 -1.22
C LYS A 189 -3.84 -1.74 -1.53
N LEU A 190 -4.20 -3.00 -1.33
CA LEU A 190 -5.57 -3.48 -1.52
C LEU A 190 -6.60 -2.62 -0.76
N GLY A 191 -6.41 -2.45 0.55
CA GLY A 191 -7.30 -1.64 1.36
C GLY A 191 -7.27 -0.15 0.98
N LYS A 192 -6.08 0.38 0.64
CA LYS A 192 -5.95 1.78 0.21
C LYS A 192 -6.65 2.07 -1.12
N TYR A 193 -6.44 1.24 -2.13
CA TYR A 193 -7.10 1.38 -3.43
C TYR A 193 -8.62 1.26 -3.30
N GLN A 194 -9.10 0.28 -2.52
CA GLN A 194 -10.53 0.15 -2.22
C GLN A 194 -11.09 1.41 -1.54
N ASN A 195 -10.45 1.89 -0.47
CA ASN A 195 -10.93 3.06 0.28
C ASN A 195 -10.89 4.35 -0.54
N ALA A 196 -9.92 4.49 -1.44
CA ALA A 196 -9.79 5.66 -2.31
C ALA A 196 -10.81 5.65 -3.48
N GLY A 197 -11.48 4.52 -3.73
CA GLY A 197 -12.47 4.37 -4.80
C GLY A 197 -11.88 3.94 -6.15
N VAL A 198 -10.76 3.21 -6.14
CA VAL A 198 -10.30 2.51 -7.36
C VAL A 198 -11.34 1.46 -7.72
N ARG A 199 -11.90 1.55 -8.93
CA ARG A 199 -13.02 0.70 -9.36
C ARG A 199 -12.58 -0.73 -9.65
N GLU A 200 -11.34 -0.91 -10.06
CA GLU A 200 -10.79 -2.22 -10.35
C GLU A 200 -9.28 -2.27 -10.13
N TYR A 201 -8.84 -3.27 -9.36
CA TYR A 201 -7.45 -3.43 -8.95
C TYR A 201 -6.97 -4.83 -9.29
N TRP A 202 -5.89 -4.93 -10.07
CA TRP A 202 -5.31 -6.17 -10.53
C TRP A 202 -3.96 -6.43 -9.88
N ILE A 203 -3.75 -7.69 -9.53
CA ILE A 203 -2.47 -8.22 -9.05
C ILE A 203 -2.04 -9.37 -9.94
N ILE A 204 -0.92 -9.23 -10.65
CA ILE A 204 -0.29 -10.30 -11.42
C ILE A 204 0.86 -10.91 -10.62
N ASP A 205 0.78 -12.20 -10.30
CA ASP A 205 1.79 -12.89 -9.50
C ASP A 205 2.43 -14.03 -10.29
N ARG A 206 3.68 -13.83 -10.71
CA ARG A 206 4.46 -14.84 -11.45
C ARG A 206 4.58 -16.17 -10.71
N LYS A 207 4.82 -16.12 -9.40
CA LYS A 207 5.09 -17.34 -8.62
C LYS A 207 3.84 -18.18 -8.42
N GLN A 208 2.68 -17.52 -8.41
CA GLN A 208 1.38 -18.17 -8.28
C GLN A 208 0.70 -18.40 -9.64
N GLU A 209 1.34 -18.00 -10.73
CA GLU A 209 0.87 -18.12 -12.12
C GLU A 209 -0.58 -17.64 -12.33
N ARG A 210 -0.92 -16.52 -11.68
CA ARG A 210 -2.29 -16.02 -11.66
C ARG A 210 -2.40 -14.51 -11.73
N VAL A 211 -3.56 -14.07 -12.18
CA VAL A 211 -4.08 -12.70 -12.08
C VAL A 211 -5.21 -12.71 -11.06
N THR A 212 -5.14 -11.85 -10.06
CA THR A 212 -6.23 -11.61 -9.10
C THR A 212 -6.85 -10.26 -9.42
N VAL A 213 -8.15 -10.25 -9.69
CA VAL A 213 -8.93 -9.07 -10.02
C VAL A 213 -9.87 -8.76 -8.86
N TYR A 214 -9.74 -7.56 -8.32
CA TYR A 214 -10.61 -6.99 -7.30
C TYR A 214 -11.48 -5.93 -7.95
N SER A 215 -12.80 -6.10 -7.95
CA SER A 215 -13.74 -5.22 -8.64
C SER A 215 -14.73 -4.56 -7.66
N HIS A 216 -14.92 -3.26 -7.86
CA HIS A 216 -15.84 -2.35 -7.16
C HIS A 216 -16.64 -1.54 -8.20
N LEU A 217 -17.26 -2.24 -9.14
CA LEU A 217 -17.97 -1.63 -10.28
C LEU A 217 -19.43 -1.32 -9.96
N ASP A 218 -19.99 -2.01 -8.96
CA ASP A 218 -21.37 -1.87 -8.52
C ASP A 218 -21.37 -1.20 -7.14
N ASP A 219 -22.47 -0.52 -6.77
CA ASP A 219 -22.68 0.06 -5.42
C ASP A 219 -22.83 -1.01 -4.30
N SER A 220 -22.41 -2.24 -4.58
CA SER A 220 -22.38 -3.35 -3.64
C SER A 220 -21.30 -3.10 -2.58
N GLU A 221 -21.65 -3.27 -1.31
CA GLU A 221 -20.67 -3.20 -0.20
C GLU A 221 -19.58 -4.28 -0.30
N ASN A 222 -19.80 -5.33 -1.11
CA ASN A 222 -18.87 -6.44 -1.25
C ASN A 222 -17.97 -6.26 -2.47
N MET A 223 -16.67 -6.44 -2.24
CA MET A 223 -15.67 -6.57 -3.30
C MET A 223 -15.83 -7.90 -4.03
N GLU A 224 -16.00 -7.87 -5.35
CA GLU A 224 -15.90 -9.09 -6.14
C GLU A 224 -14.42 -9.44 -6.35
N VAL A 225 -14.08 -10.72 -6.15
CA VAL A 225 -12.72 -11.21 -6.39
C VAL A 225 -12.76 -12.34 -7.39
N LYS A 226 -12.06 -12.16 -8.51
CA LYS A 226 -11.88 -13.18 -9.55
C LYS A 226 -10.41 -13.54 -9.69
N ILE A 227 -10.12 -14.81 -9.94
CA ILE A 227 -8.76 -15.32 -10.14
C ILE A 227 -8.72 -16.02 -11.48
N TYR A 228 -7.73 -15.64 -12.30
CA TYR A 228 -7.50 -16.18 -13.63
C TYR A 228 -6.08 -16.74 -13.72
N GLY A 229 -5.89 -17.85 -14.42
CA GLY A 229 -4.58 -18.29 -14.87
C GLY A 229 -4.07 -17.45 -16.05
N PHE A 230 -2.76 -17.46 -16.31
CA PHE A 230 -2.18 -16.69 -17.43
C PHE A 230 -2.65 -17.13 -18.82
N SER A 231 -3.16 -18.36 -18.97
CA SER A 231 -3.73 -18.83 -20.23
C SER A 231 -5.19 -18.42 -20.44
N GLU A 232 -5.82 -17.81 -19.43
CA GLU A 232 -7.21 -17.39 -19.50
C GLU A 232 -7.30 -15.92 -19.93
N PRO A 233 -8.23 -15.57 -20.83
CA PRO A 233 -8.52 -14.18 -21.13
C PRO A 233 -9.13 -13.49 -19.90
N VAL A 234 -8.64 -12.30 -19.56
CA VAL A 234 -9.06 -11.55 -18.38
C VAL A 234 -9.87 -10.30 -18.80
N PRO A 235 -11.18 -10.23 -18.51
CA PRO A 235 -11.99 -9.05 -18.79
C PRO A 235 -11.57 -7.86 -17.93
N VAL A 236 -11.46 -6.68 -18.53
CA VAL A 236 -11.22 -5.41 -17.84
C VAL A 236 -12.57 -4.78 -17.53
N GLY A 237 -13.09 -5.00 -16.33
CA GLY A 237 -14.47 -4.69 -15.97
C GLY A 237 -14.87 -3.21 -16.00
N ILE A 238 -13.92 -2.27 -15.97
CA ILE A 238 -14.20 -0.85 -16.23
C ILE A 238 -14.62 -0.56 -17.69
N TYR A 239 -14.53 -1.56 -18.58
CA TYR A 239 -14.97 -1.51 -19.97
C TYR A 239 -15.81 -2.76 -20.30
N ASP A 240 -16.90 -2.59 -21.06
CA ASP A 240 -17.81 -3.71 -21.34
C ASP A 240 -17.23 -4.76 -22.30
N ASP A 241 -16.23 -4.39 -23.12
CA ASP A 241 -15.72 -5.23 -24.21
C ASP A 241 -14.18 -5.34 -24.30
N LEU A 242 -13.45 -4.82 -23.31
CA LEU A 242 -12.00 -5.02 -23.26
C LEU A 242 -11.66 -6.32 -22.52
N ILE A 243 -10.93 -7.20 -23.19
CA ILE A 243 -10.45 -8.47 -22.65
C ILE A 243 -8.96 -8.57 -22.96
N LEU A 244 -8.13 -8.83 -21.95
CA LEU A 244 -6.69 -8.98 -22.09
C LEU A 244 -6.30 -10.45 -22.16
N ASP A 245 -5.60 -10.84 -23.23
CA ASP A 245 -4.93 -12.14 -23.33
C ASP A 245 -3.49 -12.01 -22.82
N LEU A 246 -3.20 -12.69 -21.72
CA LEU A 246 -1.89 -12.65 -21.07
C LEU A 246 -1.09 -13.94 -21.30
N SER A 247 -1.54 -14.83 -22.18
CA SER A 247 -0.89 -16.13 -22.43
C SER A 247 0.55 -15.97 -22.95
N GLU A 248 0.85 -14.86 -23.62
CA GLU A 248 2.19 -14.59 -24.12
C GLU A 248 3.23 -14.29 -23.03
N ILE A 249 2.80 -13.94 -21.80
CA ILE A 249 3.71 -13.69 -20.68
C ILE A 249 4.39 -14.97 -20.18
N GLN A 250 3.83 -16.14 -20.53
CA GLN A 250 4.36 -17.45 -20.16
C GLN A 250 5.51 -17.93 -21.07
N ARG A 251 5.70 -17.30 -22.23
CA ARG A 251 6.67 -17.79 -23.24
C ARG A 251 8.14 -17.56 -22.83
N TYR A 252 8.40 -16.90 -21.69
CA TYR A 252 9.71 -16.39 -21.24
C TYR A 252 9.77 -16.26 -19.69
#